data_AF-A0A5J6U017-F1
#
_entry.id   AF-A0A5J6U017-F1
#
_cell.length_a   1.000
_cell.length_b   1.000
_cell.length_c   1.000
_cell.angle_alpha   90.00
_cell.angle_beta   90.00
_cell.angle_gamma   90.00
#
_symmetry.space_group_name_H-M   'P 1'
#
loop_
_entity.id
_entity.type
_entity.pdbx_description
1 polymer ?
#
loop_
_entity_poly.entity_id
_entity_poly.type
_entity_poly.pdbx_seq_one_letter_code
_entity_poly.pdbx_strand_id
1 'polypeptide(L)'
;MTFDVVRGSLPLELRGIFRPWALEVGHSKVLLRGFLGAEDGGAPRVFDVLFQDVSRISLADQYSGLRVSAASAETMHAEERRTGSKWRDSTLYHVAKDIPCDYVVAGYLFWAEVRVGARERSPLLDEDPDPGSVVGGRLHRI
;
A
#
# COMPACT_ATOMS: atom_id res chain seq x y z
N MET A 1 11.07 -8.68 16.67
CA MET A 1 10.68 -7.35 16.16
C MET A 1 9.16 -7.26 16.31
N THR A 2 8.61 -6.16 16.80
CA THR A 2 7.17 -6.07 17.13
C THR A 2 6.53 -4.99 16.26
N PHE A 3 5.62 -5.40 15.39
CA PHE A 3 4.71 -4.52 14.67
C PHE A 3 3.28 -4.90 15.06
N ASP A 4 2.41 -3.91 15.05
CA ASP A 4 1.00 -4.12 15.36
C ASP A 4 0.23 -4.05 14.03
N VAL A 5 -0.18 -5.22 13.50
CA VAL A 5 -1.02 -5.27 12.29
C VAL A 5 -2.34 -4.56 12.60
N VAL A 6 -2.58 -3.47 11.91
CA VAL A 6 -3.82 -2.71 12.09
C VAL A 6 -4.88 -3.35 11.21
N ARG A 7 -5.83 -4.07 11.82
CA ARG A 7 -6.99 -4.57 11.08
C ARG A 7 -7.87 -3.39 10.65
N GLY A 8 -8.26 -3.36 9.38
CA GLY A 8 -9.12 -2.33 8.83
C GLY A 8 -9.65 -2.71 7.45
N SER A 9 -10.53 -1.88 6.91
CA SER A 9 -11.11 -2.01 5.57
C SER A 9 -10.68 -0.86 4.67
N LEU A 10 -10.75 -1.05 3.36
CA LEU A 10 -10.62 0.05 2.41
C LEU A 10 -11.89 0.93 2.41
N PRO A 11 -11.77 2.25 2.16
CA PRO A 11 -10.53 2.98 1.92
C PRO A 11 -9.71 3.19 3.21
N LEU A 12 -8.39 3.01 3.11
CA LEU A 12 -7.45 3.37 4.16
C LEU A 12 -7.13 4.87 4.02
N GLU A 13 -7.38 5.66 5.06
CA GLU A 13 -7.07 7.09 5.07
C GLU A 13 -6.17 7.44 6.26
N LEU A 14 -5.02 8.04 5.97
CA LEU A 14 -4.00 8.39 6.97
C LEU A 14 -3.51 9.81 6.76
N ARG A 15 -3.30 10.53 7.86
CA ARG A 15 -2.69 11.87 7.86
C ARG A 15 -1.22 11.76 8.23
N GLY A 16 -0.36 12.43 7.47
CA GLY A 16 1.09 12.39 7.66
C GLY A 16 1.81 12.52 6.31
N ILE A 17 3.12 12.35 6.32
CA ILE A 17 3.91 12.37 5.08
C ILE A 17 4.23 10.95 4.68
N PHE A 18 3.82 10.56 3.47
CA PHE A 18 4.07 9.23 2.92
C PHE A 18 4.94 9.33 1.67
N ARG A 19 5.78 8.31 1.44
CA ARG A 19 6.61 8.21 0.23
C ARG A 19 6.90 6.76 -0.10
N PRO A 20 7.19 6.43 -1.38
CA PRO A 20 7.84 5.17 -1.73
C PRO A 20 9.13 5.02 -0.92
N TRP A 21 9.26 3.87 -0.25
CA TRP A 21 10.38 3.60 0.65
C TRP A 21 11.26 2.48 0.13
N ALA A 22 10.66 1.41 -0.36
CA ALA A 22 11.39 0.24 -0.86
C ALA A 22 10.64 -0.41 -2.02
N LEU A 23 11.40 -1.01 -2.93
CA LEU A 23 10.95 -1.85 -4.02
C LEU A 23 11.80 -3.12 -4.02
N GLU A 24 11.19 -4.28 -3.84
CA GLU A 24 11.89 -5.57 -3.95
C GLU A 24 11.45 -6.27 -5.23
N VAL A 25 12.27 -6.14 -6.27
CA VAL A 25 11.97 -6.65 -7.61
C VAL A 25 11.83 -8.18 -7.63
N GLY A 26 12.62 -8.91 -6.82
CA GLY A 26 12.59 -10.37 -6.79
C GLY A 26 11.32 -10.96 -6.17
N HIS A 27 10.65 -10.21 -5.29
CA HIS A 27 9.43 -10.62 -4.59
C HIS A 27 8.20 -9.81 -5.01
N SER A 28 8.35 -8.94 -6.01
CA SER A 28 7.30 -8.04 -6.50
C SER A 28 6.62 -7.26 -5.35
N LYS A 29 7.42 -6.67 -4.45
CA LYS A 29 6.92 -5.90 -3.29
C LYS A 29 7.21 -4.41 -3.45
N VAL A 30 6.25 -3.58 -3.04
CA VAL A 30 6.39 -2.11 -2.94
C VAL A 30 5.97 -1.68 -1.56
N LEU A 31 6.80 -0.89 -0.87
CA LEU A 31 6.49 -0.35 0.44
C LEU A 31 6.35 1.17 0.37
N LEU A 32 5.23 1.69 0.84
CA LEU A 32 5.07 3.10 1.18
C LEU A 32 5.25 3.27 2.69
N ARG A 33 6.06 4.26 3.08
CA ARG A 33 6.29 4.57 4.49
C ARG A 33 5.75 5.95 4.82
N GLY A 34 4.92 5.99 5.86
CA GLY A 34 4.34 7.17 6.47
C GLY A 34 5.01 7.53 7.78
N PHE A 35 5.13 8.83 8.02
CA PHE A 35 5.51 9.40 9.31
C PHE A 35 4.30 10.16 9.89
N LEU A 36 3.72 9.65 10.97
CA LEU A 36 2.52 10.17 11.61
C LEU A 36 2.86 10.91 12.92
N GLY A 37 2.16 12.02 13.17
CA GLY A 37 2.07 12.61 14.53
C GLY A 37 3.33 13.30 15.07
N ALA A 38 3.94 14.21 14.32
CA ALA A 38 5.02 15.07 14.84
C ALA A 38 4.50 16.33 15.59
N GLU A 39 3.19 16.49 15.78
CA GLU A 39 2.60 17.74 16.32
C GLU A 39 2.81 17.91 17.83
N ASP A 40 2.94 16.83 18.60
CA ASP A 40 3.04 16.87 20.07
C ASP A 40 4.48 16.72 20.62
N GLY A 41 5.52 16.89 19.78
CA GLY A 41 6.92 16.79 20.20
C GLY A 41 7.44 15.37 20.48
N GLY A 42 6.62 14.34 20.26
CA GLY A 42 7.02 12.93 20.29
C GLY A 42 7.81 12.50 19.05
N ALA A 43 8.45 11.32 19.13
CA ALA A 43 9.06 10.69 17.96
C ALA A 43 7.95 10.32 16.94
N PRO A 44 8.15 10.57 15.63
CA PRO A 44 7.15 10.28 14.62
C PRO A 44 6.87 8.77 14.58
N ARG A 45 5.59 8.41 14.61
CA ARG A 45 5.14 7.02 14.44
C ARG A 45 5.32 6.61 12.99
N VAL A 46 5.91 5.44 12.76
CA VAL A 46 6.13 4.92 11.40
C VAL A 46 4.97 4.02 11.03
N PHE A 47 4.38 4.25 9.87
CA PHE A 47 3.28 3.46 9.34
C PHE A 47 3.64 2.96 7.95
N ASP A 48 3.67 1.65 7.78
CA ASP A 48 4.08 1.02 6.53
C ASP A 48 2.87 0.43 5.81
N VAL A 49 2.83 0.61 4.50
CA VAL A 49 1.84 0.04 3.58
C VAL A 49 2.59 -0.76 2.52
N LEU A 50 2.39 -2.07 2.52
CA LEU A 50 3.03 -3.02 1.63
C LEU A 50 2.05 -3.46 0.56
N PHE A 51 2.47 -3.36 -0.70
CA PHE A 51 1.83 -4.05 -1.82
C PHE A 51 2.70 -5.24 -2.19
N GLN A 52 2.09 -6.41 -2.36
CA GLN A 52 2.78 -7.65 -2.72
C GLN A 52 2.16 -8.25 -3.98
N ASP A 53 2.98 -8.97 -4.74
CA ASP A 53 2.63 -9.48 -6.06
C ASP A 53 2.29 -8.33 -7.03
N VAL A 54 3.15 -7.30 -6.97
CA VAL A 54 3.03 -6.06 -7.74
C VAL A 54 3.36 -6.32 -9.20
N SER A 55 2.41 -6.06 -10.09
CA SER A 55 2.59 -6.15 -11.54
C SER A 55 2.77 -4.78 -12.19
N ARG A 56 2.36 -3.70 -11.53
CA ARG A 56 2.52 -2.33 -12.04
C ARG A 56 2.49 -1.29 -10.93
N ILE A 57 3.28 -0.23 -11.12
CA ILE A 57 3.25 0.97 -10.29
C ILE A 57 3.19 2.25 -11.13
N SER A 58 2.50 3.24 -10.57
CA SER A 58 2.54 4.64 -10.99
C SER A 58 2.39 5.45 -9.70
N LEU A 59 3.47 6.04 -9.20
CA LEU A 59 3.51 6.69 -7.89
C LEU A 59 4.25 8.02 -7.98
N ALA A 60 3.75 9.03 -7.28
CA ALA A 60 4.50 10.22 -6.93
C ALA A 60 5.62 9.90 -5.92
N ASP A 61 6.54 10.85 -5.79
CA ASP A 61 7.66 10.79 -4.84
C ASP A 61 7.21 10.99 -3.39
N GLN A 62 6.14 11.74 -3.17
CA GLN A 62 5.64 12.08 -1.83
C GLN A 62 4.14 12.40 -1.83
N TYR A 63 3.49 12.12 -0.69
CA TYR A 63 2.09 12.43 -0.43
C TYR A 63 1.90 13.15 0.92
N SER A 64 1.12 14.23 0.91
CA SER A 64 0.64 14.94 2.11
C SER A 64 -0.63 14.27 2.65
N GLY A 65 -0.48 13.04 3.11
CA GLY A 65 -1.55 12.12 3.51
C GLY A 65 -1.70 10.98 2.53
N LEU A 66 -2.19 9.83 2.98
CA LEU A 66 -2.36 8.65 2.16
C LEU A 66 -3.82 8.25 2.10
N ARG A 67 -4.34 7.97 0.90
CA ARG A 67 -5.64 7.34 0.72
C ARG A 67 -5.49 6.15 -0.21
N VAL A 68 -5.58 4.94 0.36
CA VAL A 68 -5.57 3.71 -0.44
C VAL A 68 -6.99 3.21 -0.62
N SER A 69 -7.40 2.97 -1.87
CA SER A 69 -8.71 2.40 -2.18
C SER A 69 -8.67 1.51 -3.41
N ALA A 70 -9.44 0.43 -3.41
CA ALA A 70 -9.61 -0.41 -4.60
C ALA A 70 -10.36 0.39 -5.68
N ALA A 71 -9.84 0.35 -6.91
CA ALA A 71 -10.48 0.95 -8.06
C ALA A 71 -11.70 0.15 -8.50
N SER A 72 -12.62 0.80 -9.22
CA SER A 72 -13.72 0.09 -9.87
C SER A 72 -13.18 -0.80 -11.00
N ALA A 73 -13.95 -1.83 -11.37
CA ALA A 73 -13.63 -2.68 -12.52
C ALA A 73 -13.54 -1.86 -13.82
N GLU A 74 -14.36 -0.80 -13.96
CA GLU A 74 -14.30 0.09 -15.11
C GLU A 74 -12.95 0.82 -15.21
N THR A 75 -12.47 1.37 -14.09
CA THR A 75 -11.14 2.02 -14.03
C THR A 75 -10.03 1.02 -14.32
N MET A 76 -10.11 -0.18 -13.75
CA MET A 76 -9.14 -1.26 -14.02
C MET A 76 -9.10 -1.61 -15.51
N HIS A 77 -10.24 -1.85 -16.15
CA HIS A 77 -10.32 -2.15 -17.58
C HIS A 77 -9.86 -0.98 -18.47
N ALA A 78 -10.10 0.27 -18.06
CA ALA A 78 -9.60 1.45 -18.77
C ALA A 78 -8.06 1.48 -18.76
N GLU A 79 -7.45 1.24 -17.59
CA GLU A 79 -6.00 1.20 -17.44
C GLU A 79 -5.35 0.00 -18.14
N GLU A 80 -5.98 -1.18 -18.11
CA GLU A 80 -5.55 -2.35 -18.88
C GLU A 80 -5.50 -2.04 -20.38
N ARG A 81 -6.56 -1.42 -20.93
CA ARG A 81 -6.59 -1.00 -22.34
C ARG A 81 -5.52 0.04 -22.66
N ARG A 82 -5.34 1.04 -21.80
CA ARG A 82 -4.34 2.10 -21.98
C ARG A 82 -2.92 1.53 -22.01
N THR A 83 -2.67 0.48 -21.24
CA THR A 83 -1.33 -0.09 -21.02
C THR A 83 -1.06 -1.36 -21.82
N GLY A 84 -2.05 -1.88 -22.54
CA GLY A 84 -1.94 -3.14 -23.28
C GLY A 84 -1.72 -4.37 -22.39
N SER A 85 -2.09 -4.30 -21.11
CA SER A 85 -1.85 -5.35 -20.11
C SER A 85 -3.17 -5.98 -19.64
N LYS A 86 -3.10 -7.17 -19.04
CA LYS A 86 -4.24 -7.82 -18.35
C LYS A 86 -3.79 -8.31 -16.97
N TRP A 87 -4.56 -8.00 -15.93
CA TRP A 87 -4.21 -8.24 -14.53
C TRP A 87 -5.24 -9.13 -13.84
N ARG A 88 -5.37 -10.38 -14.31
CA ARG A 88 -6.51 -11.27 -13.98
C ARG A 88 -6.65 -11.65 -12.51
N ASP A 89 -5.59 -11.53 -11.72
CA ASP A 89 -5.54 -11.90 -10.30
C ASP A 89 -5.02 -10.75 -9.41
N SER A 90 -5.04 -9.52 -9.93
CA SER A 90 -4.57 -8.34 -9.18
C SER A 90 -5.69 -7.32 -9.01
N THR A 91 -5.55 -6.51 -7.97
CA THR A 91 -6.40 -5.33 -7.75
C THR A 91 -5.61 -4.08 -8.09
N LEU A 92 -6.24 -3.14 -8.80
CA LEU A 92 -5.71 -1.78 -8.92
C LEU A 92 -6.11 -0.99 -7.68
N TYR A 93 -5.12 -0.55 -6.91
CA TYR A 93 -5.28 0.31 -5.75
C TYR A 93 -4.89 1.73 -6.11
N HIS A 94 -5.81 2.68 -5.98
CA HIS A 94 -5.46 4.10 -5.96
C HIS A 94 -4.74 4.43 -4.66
N VAL A 95 -3.71 5.27 -4.73
CA VAL A 95 -2.82 5.61 -3.58
C VAL A 95 -2.99 7.06 -3.10
N ALA A 96 -3.49 7.93 -3.97
CA ALA A 96 -3.77 9.33 -3.66
C ALA A 96 -5.27 9.61 -3.70
N LYS A 97 -5.72 10.56 -2.87
CA LYS A 97 -7.12 11.02 -2.84
C LYS A 97 -7.50 11.79 -4.11
N ASP A 98 -6.58 12.60 -4.61
CA ASP A 98 -6.87 13.63 -5.62
C ASP A 98 -6.16 13.38 -6.96
N ILE A 99 -5.30 12.36 -7.04
CA ILE A 99 -4.50 12.06 -8.24
C ILE A 99 -4.89 10.67 -8.77
N PRO A 100 -5.73 10.60 -9.82
CA PRO A 100 -6.20 9.32 -10.37
C PRO A 100 -5.10 8.50 -11.05
N CYS A 101 -3.98 9.14 -11.39
CA CYS A 101 -2.83 8.51 -12.03
C CYS A 101 -1.95 7.70 -11.05
N ASP A 102 -2.16 7.85 -9.75
CA ASP A 102 -1.32 7.24 -8.73
C ASP A 102 -1.94 5.94 -8.23
N TYR A 103 -1.35 4.84 -8.68
CA TYR A 103 -1.85 3.51 -8.41
C TYR A 103 -0.76 2.45 -8.30
N VAL A 104 -1.13 1.37 -7.63
CA VAL A 104 -0.38 0.11 -7.62
C VAL A 104 -1.33 -1.00 -8.04
N VAL A 105 -0.89 -1.85 -8.97
CA VAL A 105 -1.58 -3.09 -9.29
C VAL A 105 -0.88 -4.21 -8.55
N ALA A 106 -1.58 -4.84 -7.61
CA ALA A 106 -1.01 -5.85 -6.71
C ALA A 106 -2.03 -6.94 -6.39
N GLY A 107 -1.55 -8.16 -6.11
CA GLY A 107 -2.39 -9.24 -5.59
C GLY A 107 -2.82 -8.99 -4.15
N TYR A 108 -1.93 -8.40 -3.34
CA TYR A 108 -2.17 -8.18 -1.92
C TYR A 108 -1.75 -6.79 -1.45
N LEU A 109 -2.41 -6.33 -0.39
CA LEU A 109 -2.16 -5.06 0.28
C LEU A 109 -2.15 -5.32 1.78
N PHE A 110 -1.07 -4.92 2.46
CA PHE A 110 -0.90 -5.02 3.90
C PHE A 110 -0.53 -3.66 4.48
N TRP A 111 -0.83 -3.44 5.75
CA TRP A 111 -0.36 -2.26 6.45
C TRP A 111 -0.21 -2.51 7.95
N ALA A 112 0.74 -1.81 8.56
CA ALA A 112 0.98 -1.89 9.99
C ALA A 112 1.59 -0.59 10.51
N GLU A 113 1.34 -0.33 11.79
CA GLU A 113 2.18 0.57 12.54
C GLU A 113 3.41 -0.21 13.01
N VAL A 114 4.60 0.32 12.70
CA VAL A 114 5.87 -0.34 12.98
C VAL A 114 6.69 0.46 13.98
N ARG A 115 7.28 -0.22 14.95
CA ARG A 115 8.18 0.39 15.95
C ARG A 115 9.63 0.26 15.50
N VAL A 116 9.96 0.92 14.39
CA VAL A 116 11.31 0.95 13.83
C VAL A 116 11.76 2.40 13.61
N GLY A 117 13.06 2.61 13.59
CA GLY A 117 13.65 3.89 13.26
C GLY A 117 13.29 4.31 11.82
N ALA A 118 13.22 5.62 11.57
CA ALA A 118 12.80 6.16 10.27
C ALA A 118 13.61 5.64 9.07
N ARG A 119 14.86 5.23 9.30
CA ARG A 119 15.80 4.71 8.29
C ARG A 119 15.97 3.18 8.33
N GLU A 120 15.35 2.50 9.28
CA GLU A 120 15.49 1.06 9.46
C GLU A 120 14.60 0.30 8.45
N ARG A 121 14.97 -0.95 8.12
CA ARG A 121 14.17 -1.79 7.23
C ARG A 121 12.80 -2.04 7.85
N SER A 122 11.78 -2.16 7.01
CA SER A 122 10.44 -2.52 7.46
C SER A 122 10.36 -4.01 7.79
N PRO A 123 9.81 -4.41 8.95
CA PRO A 123 9.54 -5.82 9.23
C PRO A 123 8.52 -6.41 8.24
N LEU A 124 7.63 -5.59 7.65
CA LEU A 124 6.69 -6.06 6.62
C LEU A 124 7.39 -6.52 5.33
N LEU A 125 8.62 -6.08 5.06
CA LEU A 125 9.38 -6.55 3.90
C LEU A 125 10.04 -7.91 4.17
N ASP A 126 10.56 -8.09 5.40
CA ASP A 126 11.24 -9.31 5.82
C ASP A 126 10.26 -10.49 6.01
N GLU A 127 9.01 -10.18 6.32
CA GLU A 127 7.94 -11.15 6.42
C GLU A 127 7.26 -11.33 5.06
N ASP A 128 6.83 -12.56 4.77
CA ASP A 128 5.87 -12.85 3.70
C ASP A 128 4.49 -12.95 4.36
N PRO A 129 3.81 -11.80 4.60
CA PRO A 129 2.53 -11.82 5.30
C PRO A 129 1.51 -12.64 4.52
N ASP A 130 0.80 -13.53 5.24
CA ASP A 130 -0.22 -14.35 4.62
C ASP A 130 -1.37 -13.49 4.07
N PRO A 131 -1.84 -13.74 2.84
CA PRO A 131 -2.98 -13.09 2.19
C PRO A 131 -4.28 -12.93 3.00
N GLY A 132 -4.45 -13.68 4.09
CA GLY A 132 -5.62 -13.63 4.98
C GLY A 132 -5.51 -12.62 6.13
N SER A 133 -4.39 -11.93 6.27
CA SER A 133 -4.13 -10.99 7.37
C SER A 133 -4.75 -9.60 7.16
N VAL A 134 -5.27 -9.31 5.95
CA VAL A 134 -5.97 -8.06 5.59
C VAL A 134 -7.41 -8.35 5.21
N VAL A 135 -8.36 -7.85 6.00
CA VAL A 135 -9.81 -8.02 5.77
C VAL A 135 -10.40 -6.75 5.14
N GLY A 136 -10.25 -6.61 3.83
CA GLY A 136 -11.13 -5.78 3.01
C GLY A 136 -12.28 -6.64 2.48
N GLY A 137 -13.52 -6.30 2.81
CA GLY A 137 -14.69 -7.13 2.48
C GLY A 137 -14.92 -7.28 0.97
N ARG A 138 -14.47 -8.41 0.40
CA ARG A 138 -15.24 -9.34 -0.45
C ARG A 138 -14.31 -10.45 -0.98
N LEU A 139 -14.25 -11.54 -0.23
CA LEU A 139 -13.79 -12.83 -0.73
C LEU A 139 -14.91 -13.41 -1.61
N HIS A 140 -14.77 -13.34 -2.93
CA HIS A 140 -15.46 -14.26 -3.82
C HIS A 140 -14.44 -15.31 -4.26
N ARG A 141 -14.46 -16.46 -3.58
CA ARG A 141 -13.81 -17.68 -4.04
C ARG A 141 -14.86 -18.50 -4.77
N ILE A 142 -14.61 -18.86 -6.03
CA ILE A 142 -15.36 -19.92 -6.72
C ILE A 142 -14.86 -21.25 -6.17
#